data_AF-A0A1F3Y2N0-F1
#
_entry.id   AF-A0A1F3Y2N0-F1
#
_cell.length_a   1.000
_cell.length_b   1.000
_cell.length_c   1.000
_cell.angle_alpha   90.00
_cell.angle_beta   90.00
_cell.angle_gamma   90.00
#
_symmetry.space_group_name_H-M   'P 1'
#
loop_
_entity.id
_entity.type
_entity.pdbx_description
1 polymer ?
#
loop_
_entity_poly.entity_id
_entity_poly.type
_entity_poly.pdbx_seq_one_letter_code
_entity_poly.pdbx_strand_id
1 'polypeptide(L)'
;MGVRSLRSSISFSLVLHAALAIACYWVSQFSVQKSPERLTWIELEPVPLATAKKNLARENIKRREDTRHQVVQTETGQRMDVADKNAFLGEQNQKVDRQTVSKNKSTIMGSPRKELKRLAQKALELEKSFARGGPLSMLGLPILPETRPTSEQREKEARDDSPQWAEMGSAPQDYVKGIAESERTALNTREYVFYGYFQRIRERLDRAWVPILRSKLITHYRTGRRLASEMEHSTKVLVTLNPRGEITRVQVVNESGTKDLDDAAISAFNQAGPFPNPPKGIVDKNGEIQIPWEFILRT
;
A
#
# COMPACT_ATOMS: atom_id res chain seq x y z
N MET A 1 -49.72 47.67 -53.04
CA MET A 1 -48.34 47.86 -52.51
C MET A 1 -47.86 46.53 -51.94
N GLY A 2 -47.03 45.74 -52.64
CA GLY A 2 -46.72 44.39 -52.13
C GLY A 2 -45.68 43.55 -52.87
N VAL A 3 -44.82 44.14 -53.71
CA VAL A 3 -43.80 43.35 -54.46
C VAL A 3 -42.36 43.83 -54.21
N ARG A 4 -42.18 44.95 -53.51
CA ARG A 4 -40.84 45.49 -53.19
C ARG A 4 -40.20 44.85 -51.95
N SER A 5 -40.98 44.31 -51.01
CA SER A 5 -40.43 43.71 -49.77
C SER A 5 -39.91 42.27 -49.96
N LEU A 6 -40.54 41.43 -50.77
CA LEU A 6 -40.08 40.04 -50.97
C LEU A 6 -38.72 39.95 -51.69
N ARG A 7 -38.46 40.84 -52.66
CA ARG A 7 -37.18 40.87 -53.39
C ARG A 7 -36.00 41.31 -52.51
N SER A 8 -36.27 42.17 -51.52
CA SER A 8 -35.28 42.61 -50.54
C SER A 8 -34.86 41.47 -49.61
N SER A 9 -35.82 40.71 -49.06
CA SER A 9 -35.55 39.64 -48.10
C SER A 9 -34.78 38.46 -48.71
N ILE A 10 -35.06 38.11 -49.97
CA ILE A 10 -34.33 37.04 -50.67
C ILE A 10 -32.89 37.46 -50.93
N SER A 11 -32.67 38.70 -51.36
CA SER A 11 -31.34 39.25 -51.60
C SER A 11 -30.51 39.31 -50.31
N PHE A 12 -31.13 39.70 -49.20
CA PHE A 12 -30.48 39.75 -47.89
C PHE A 12 -30.08 38.36 -47.38
N SER A 13 -30.96 37.37 -47.54
CA SER A 13 -30.66 35.97 -47.17
C SER A 13 -29.49 35.41 -47.97
N LEU A 14 -29.43 35.69 -49.27
CA LEU A 14 -28.37 35.21 -50.15
C LEU A 14 -27.01 35.84 -49.77
N VAL A 15 -26.99 37.13 -49.44
CA VAL A 15 -25.79 37.82 -48.93
C VAL A 15 -25.34 37.25 -47.58
N LEU A 16 -26.28 36.96 -46.67
CA LEU A 16 -25.96 36.39 -45.36
C LEU A 16 -25.32 34.98 -45.49
N HIS A 17 -25.87 34.13 -46.35
CA HIS A 17 -25.31 32.79 -46.60
C HIS A 17 -23.96 32.86 -47.29
N ALA A 18 -23.76 33.79 -48.23
CA ALA A 18 -22.47 34.02 -48.86
C ALA A 18 -21.41 34.47 -47.84
N ALA A 19 -21.77 35.40 -46.94
CA ALA A 19 -20.88 35.85 -45.87
C ALA A 19 -20.51 34.70 -44.90
N LEU A 20 -21.48 33.86 -44.54
CA LEU A 20 -21.25 32.69 -43.68
C LEU A 20 -20.34 31.66 -44.36
N ALA A 21 -20.53 31.41 -45.66
CA ALA A 21 -19.69 30.49 -46.42
C ALA A 21 -18.23 31.00 -46.52
N ILE A 22 -18.04 32.31 -46.71
CA ILE A 22 -16.72 32.94 -46.72
C ILE A 22 -16.07 32.85 -45.32
N ALA A 23 -16.83 33.07 -44.25
CA ALA A 23 -16.33 32.91 -42.88
C ALA A 23 -15.91 31.46 -42.60
N CYS A 24 -16.71 30.47 -43.00
CA CYS A 24 -16.36 29.05 -42.88
C CYS A 24 -15.12 28.68 -43.71
N TYR A 25 -14.98 29.25 -44.90
CA TYR A 25 -13.77 29.08 -45.72
C TYR A 25 -12.54 29.69 -45.05
N TRP A 26 -12.67 30.86 -44.41
CA TRP A 26 -11.59 31.49 -43.67
C TRP A 26 -11.19 30.68 -42.42
N VAL A 27 -12.17 30.15 -41.68
CA VAL A 27 -11.91 29.31 -40.51
C VAL A 27 -11.27 27.98 -40.92
N SER A 28 -11.62 27.40 -42.08
CA SER A 28 -10.98 26.16 -42.54
C SER A 28 -9.53 26.35 -42.98
N GLN A 29 -9.13 27.56 -43.38
CA GLN A 29 -7.73 27.90 -43.66
C GLN A 29 -6.89 28.06 -42.38
N PHE A 30 -7.52 28.27 -41.21
CA PHE A 30 -6.86 28.18 -39.91
C PHE A 30 -6.68 26.72 -39.49
N SER A 31 -5.89 25.97 -40.25
CA SER A 31 -5.31 24.72 -39.76
C SER A 31 -4.39 25.03 -38.59
N VAL A 32 -4.75 24.56 -37.41
CA VAL A 32 -3.88 24.56 -36.23
C VAL A 32 -2.61 23.81 -36.61
N GLN A 33 -1.54 24.55 -36.88
CA GLN A 33 -0.20 24.02 -37.04
C GLN A 33 0.18 23.37 -35.71
N LYS A 34 -0.09 22.07 -35.57
CA LYS A 34 0.50 21.28 -34.47
C LYS A 34 2.01 21.41 -34.63
N SER A 35 2.63 22.09 -33.66
CA SER A 35 4.08 22.15 -33.57
C SER A 35 4.62 20.72 -33.58
N PRO A 36 5.63 20.39 -34.41
CA PRO A 36 6.18 19.05 -34.40
C PRO A 36 6.68 18.76 -32.98
N GLU A 37 6.21 17.66 -32.40
CA GLU A 37 6.74 17.15 -31.13
C GLU A 37 8.25 17.02 -31.28
N ARG A 38 8.99 17.90 -30.60
CA ARG A 38 10.43 17.83 -30.54
C ARG A 38 10.77 16.61 -29.69
N LEU A 39 10.96 15.48 -30.34
CA LEU A 39 11.50 14.27 -29.72
C LEU A 39 12.93 14.61 -29.30
N THR A 40 13.10 15.04 -28.04
CA THR A 40 14.41 15.19 -27.42
C THR A 40 14.91 13.79 -27.12
N TRP A 41 15.71 13.24 -28.02
CA TRP A 41 16.50 12.05 -27.73
C TRP A 41 17.52 12.44 -26.68
N ILE A 42 17.32 11.98 -25.44
CA ILE A 42 18.35 12.08 -24.42
C ILE A 42 19.26 10.89 -24.69
N GLU A 43 20.35 11.14 -25.42
CA GLU A 43 21.42 10.16 -25.55
C GLU A 43 22.09 10.03 -24.17
N LEU A 44 21.74 8.96 -23.46
CA LEU A 44 22.29 8.65 -22.15
C LEU A 44 23.74 8.23 -22.35
N GLU A 45 24.69 9.15 -22.17
CA GLU A 45 26.08 8.76 -22.04
C GLU A 45 26.20 7.73 -20.90
N PRO A 46 26.82 6.56 -21.16
CA PRO A 46 26.95 5.53 -20.15
C PRO A 46 27.77 6.06 -18.98
N VAL A 47 27.13 6.18 -17.82
CA VAL A 47 27.78 6.62 -16.59
C VAL A 47 29.01 5.74 -16.35
N PRO A 48 30.23 6.30 -16.26
CA PRO A 48 31.43 5.51 -16.04
C PRO A 48 31.27 4.60 -14.82
N LEU A 49 31.68 3.33 -14.92
CA LEU A 49 31.52 2.32 -13.85
C LEU A 49 32.03 2.81 -12.48
N ALA A 50 33.09 3.63 -12.45
CA ALA A 50 33.61 4.22 -11.22
C ALA A 50 32.60 5.18 -10.56
N THR A 51 31.94 6.02 -11.37
CA THR A 51 30.88 6.93 -10.93
C THR A 51 29.65 6.15 -10.47
N ALA A 52 29.25 5.11 -11.20
CA ALA A 52 28.15 4.23 -10.81
C ALA A 52 28.41 3.54 -9.45
N LYS A 53 29.61 2.97 -9.25
CA LYS A 53 30.02 2.36 -7.97
C LYS A 53 30.05 3.39 -6.82
N LYS A 54 30.54 4.60 -7.08
CA LYS A 54 30.57 5.68 -6.09
C LYS A 54 29.15 6.14 -5.70
N ASN A 55 28.26 6.25 -6.68
CA ASN A 55 26.86 6.60 -6.46
C ASN A 55 26.14 5.51 -5.65
N LEU A 56 26.34 4.24 -6.01
CA LEU A 56 25.81 3.10 -5.26
C LEU A 56 26.33 3.05 -3.82
N ALA A 57 27.63 3.31 -3.61
CA ALA A 57 28.20 3.38 -2.27
C ALA A 57 27.59 4.51 -1.43
N ARG A 58 27.43 5.71 -2.03
CA ARG A 58 26.76 6.85 -1.37
C ARG A 58 25.30 6.55 -1.04
N GLU A 59 24.57 5.93 -1.96
CA GLU A 59 23.17 5.54 -1.74
C GLU A 59 23.07 4.50 -0.61
N ASN A 60 23.96 3.51 -0.58
CA ASN A 60 24.01 2.51 0.49
C ASN A 60 24.34 3.12 1.86
N ILE A 61 25.23 4.12 1.91
CA ILE A 61 25.53 4.85 3.15
C ILE A 61 24.28 5.62 3.62
N LYS A 62 23.64 6.38 2.73
CA LYS A 62 22.42 7.12 3.05
C LYS A 62 21.30 6.19 3.54
N ARG A 63 21.10 5.05 2.86
CA ARG A 63 20.11 4.03 3.26
C ARG A 63 20.41 3.44 4.64
N ARG A 64 21.69 3.23 4.98
CA ARG A 64 22.11 2.77 6.30
C ARG A 64 21.93 3.83 7.39
N GLU A 65 22.02 5.11 7.05
CA GLU A 65 21.71 6.20 7.99
C GLU A 65 20.21 6.36 8.19
N ASP A 66 19.41 6.31 7.13
CA ASP A 66 17.95 6.40 7.21
C ASP A 66 17.35 5.30 8.11
N THR A 67 17.84 4.07 7.97
CA THR A 67 17.40 2.93 8.79
C THR A 67 17.74 3.07 10.28
N ARG A 68 18.75 3.86 10.65
CA ARG A 68 19.09 4.12 12.07
C ARG A 68 18.14 5.10 12.76
N HIS A 69 17.44 5.92 11.98
CA HIS A 69 16.42 6.84 12.48
C HIS A 69 15.04 6.18 12.55
N GLN A 70 14.95 4.88 12.27
CA GLN A 70 13.72 4.12 12.40
C GLN A 70 13.36 3.91 13.87
N VAL A 71 12.09 4.14 14.20
CA VAL A 71 11.51 3.86 15.52
C VAL A 71 11.05 2.40 15.57
N VAL A 72 11.64 1.61 16.47
CA VAL A 72 11.42 0.16 16.58
C VAL A 72 10.80 -0.23 17.92
N GLN A 73 9.97 -1.26 17.90
CA GLN A 73 9.46 -2.02 19.03
C GLN A 73 10.39 -3.22 19.25
N THR A 74 10.86 -3.35 20.47
CA THR A 74 11.78 -4.43 20.87
C THR A 74 11.41 -4.87 22.27
N GLU A 75 11.75 -6.12 22.60
CA GLU A 75 11.72 -6.57 23.98
C GLU A 75 12.71 -5.79 24.84
N THR A 76 12.40 -5.73 26.14
CA THR A 76 13.21 -5.05 27.14
C THR A 76 14.55 -5.76 27.30
N GLY A 77 15.63 -5.04 26.98
CA GLY A 77 17.00 -5.50 27.17
C GLY A 77 17.62 -4.96 28.46
N GLN A 78 18.95 -4.99 28.51
CA GLN A 78 19.70 -4.34 29.59
C GLN A 78 19.66 -2.82 29.41
N ARG A 79 19.11 -2.11 30.39
CA ARG A 79 19.06 -0.65 30.38
C ARG A 79 20.46 -0.06 30.48
N MET A 80 20.72 0.97 29.69
CA MET A 80 21.98 1.70 29.65
C MET A 80 21.74 3.17 29.94
N ASP A 81 22.69 3.85 30.59
CA ASP A 81 22.62 5.30 30.75
C ASP A 81 22.91 6.01 29.40
N VAL A 82 23.88 5.48 28.66
CA VAL A 82 24.28 5.98 27.34
C VAL A 82 24.08 4.88 26.30
N ALA A 83 23.29 5.18 25.26
CA ALA A 83 23.09 4.26 24.15
C ALA A 83 24.26 4.24 23.16
N ASP A 84 24.41 3.12 22.46
CA ASP A 84 25.38 2.98 21.38
C ASP A 84 25.08 3.95 20.23
N LYS A 85 26.12 4.49 19.58
CA LYS A 85 25.98 5.42 18.44
C LYS A 85 25.19 4.84 17.26
N ASN A 86 25.19 3.52 17.11
CA ASN A 86 24.53 2.80 16.03
C ASN A 86 23.19 2.17 16.44
N ALA A 87 22.65 2.54 17.60
CA ALA A 87 21.36 2.04 18.08
C ALA A 87 20.17 2.64 17.32
N PHE A 88 19.10 1.86 17.19
CA PHE A 88 17.81 2.31 16.62
C PHE A 88 17.07 3.24 17.60
N LEU A 89 16.00 3.89 17.17
CA LEU A 89 15.17 4.68 18.07
C LEU A 89 14.15 3.77 18.77
N GLY A 90 14.05 3.84 20.08
CA GLY A 90 13.13 2.99 20.86
C GLY A 90 12.64 3.67 22.12
N GLU A 91 11.98 2.89 22.98
CA GLU A 91 11.40 3.37 24.24
C GLU A 91 12.45 3.90 25.21
N GLN A 92 13.58 3.20 25.30
CA GLN A 92 14.63 3.50 26.26
C GLN A 92 16.02 3.17 25.68
N ASN A 93 17.06 3.72 26.33
CA ASN A 93 18.44 3.32 26.08
C ASN A 93 18.64 1.89 26.56
N GLN A 94 18.91 0.96 25.64
CA GLN A 94 19.18 -0.43 25.99
C GLN A 94 20.16 -1.10 25.05
N LYS A 95 20.80 -2.14 25.58
CA LYS A 95 21.68 -3.04 24.86
C LYS A 95 21.17 -4.48 25.01
N VAL A 96 21.26 -5.24 23.93
CA VAL A 96 20.97 -6.66 23.89
C VAL A 96 22.22 -7.44 23.49
N ASP A 97 22.35 -8.67 23.97
CA ASP A 97 23.52 -9.52 23.68
C ASP A 97 23.61 -9.86 22.19
N ARG A 98 22.46 -10.12 21.57
CA ARG A 98 22.34 -10.41 20.15
C ARG A 98 21.15 -9.67 19.56
N GLN A 99 21.41 -8.89 18.51
CA GLN A 99 20.34 -8.21 17.79
C GLN A 99 19.61 -9.20 16.89
N THR A 100 18.29 -9.33 17.07
CA THR A 100 17.42 -10.20 16.29
C THR A 100 16.09 -9.54 15.95
N VAL A 101 15.45 -9.98 14.87
CA VAL A 101 14.12 -9.54 14.42
C VAL A 101 13.17 -10.74 14.38
N SER A 102 11.92 -10.57 14.79
CA SER A 102 10.94 -11.66 14.79
C SER A 102 10.63 -12.21 13.39
N LYS A 103 10.57 -13.55 13.27
CA LYS A 103 10.11 -14.29 12.10
C LYS A 103 8.59 -14.32 11.96
N ASN A 104 7.88 -14.28 13.09
CA ASN A 104 6.43 -14.38 13.13
C ASN A 104 5.81 -13.05 12.71
N LYS A 105 5.82 -12.80 11.40
CA LYS A 105 5.18 -11.67 10.74
C LYS A 105 3.73 -12.04 10.46
N SER A 106 2.81 -11.12 10.71
CA SER A 106 1.37 -11.28 10.44
C SER A 106 1.02 -11.46 8.96
N THR A 107 1.96 -11.22 8.05
CA THR A 107 1.76 -11.36 6.59
C THR A 107 2.81 -12.32 6.03
N ILE A 108 2.58 -13.62 6.21
CA ILE A 108 3.33 -14.65 5.46
C ILE A 108 2.53 -14.96 4.20
N MET A 109 2.99 -14.46 3.06
CA MET A 109 2.44 -14.83 1.75
C MET A 109 2.76 -16.30 1.46
N GLY A 110 1.77 -17.18 1.62
CA GLY A 110 1.88 -18.56 1.17
C GLY A 110 1.84 -18.64 -0.36
N SER A 111 2.71 -19.45 -0.97
CA SER A 111 2.64 -19.73 -2.41
C SER A 111 1.29 -20.37 -2.77
N PRO A 112 0.55 -19.86 -3.80
CA PRO A 112 -0.75 -20.41 -4.23
C PRO A 112 -0.73 -21.91 -4.52
N ARG A 113 0.45 -22.44 -4.88
CA ARG A 113 0.66 -23.84 -5.26
C ARG A 113 0.45 -24.82 -4.11
N LYS A 114 0.73 -24.41 -2.87
CA LYS A 114 0.58 -25.27 -1.68
C LYS A 114 -0.88 -25.36 -1.24
N GLU A 115 -1.64 -24.28 -1.41
CA GLU A 115 -3.07 -24.18 -1.11
C GLU A 115 -3.93 -24.94 -2.12
N LEU A 116 -3.64 -24.81 -3.42
CA LEU A 116 -4.25 -25.63 -4.49
C LEU A 116 -4.08 -27.13 -4.24
N LYS A 117 -2.90 -27.57 -3.79
CA LYS A 117 -2.62 -28.98 -3.51
C LYS A 117 -3.40 -29.50 -2.30
N ARG A 118 -3.62 -28.64 -1.29
CA ARG A 118 -4.39 -28.98 -0.09
C ARG A 118 -5.89 -29.03 -0.37
N LEU A 119 -6.42 -28.09 -1.16
CA LEU A 119 -7.82 -28.09 -1.59
C LEU A 119 -8.15 -29.32 -2.45
N ALA A 120 -7.23 -29.72 -3.34
CA ALA A 120 -7.37 -30.95 -4.11
C ALA A 120 -7.40 -32.21 -3.23
N GLN A 121 -6.60 -32.26 -2.17
CA GLN A 121 -6.62 -33.37 -1.21
C GLN A 121 -7.92 -33.43 -0.39
N LYS A 122 -8.43 -32.27 0.05
CA LYS A 122 -9.70 -32.18 0.81
C LYS A 122 -10.91 -32.59 -0.04
N ALA A 123 -10.93 -32.20 -1.32
CA ALA A 123 -11.97 -32.63 -2.27
C ALA A 123 -11.96 -34.15 -2.50
N LEU A 124 -10.77 -34.75 -2.62
CA LEU A 124 -10.62 -36.20 -2.80
C LEU A 124 -11.06 -37.01 -1.57
N GLU A 125 -10.85 -36.49 -0.35
CA GLU A 125 -11.35 -37.12 0.87
C GLU A 125 -12.88 -37.03 0.99
N LEU A 126 -13.46 -35.90 0.57
CA LEU A 126 -14.91 -35.71 0.57
C LEU A 126 -15.59 -36.68 -0.42
N GLU A 127 -15.04 -36.84 -1.63
CA GLU A 127 -15.52 -37.79 -2.63
C GLU A 127 -15.49 -39.25 -2.12
N LYS A 128 -14.41 -39.63 -1.43
CA LYS A 128 -14.28 -40.95 -0.81
C LYS A 128 -15.27 -41.18 0.33
N SER A 129 -15.71 -40.13 1.01
CA SER A 129 -16.72 -40.22 2.07
C SER A 129 -18.13 -40.44 1.50
N PHE A 130 -18.46 -39.79 0.37
CA PHE A 130 -19.72 -40.00 -0.36
C PHE A 130 -19.81 -41.37 -1.02
N ALA A 131 -18.70 -41.91 -1.54
CA ALA A 131 -18.65 -43.25 -2.13
C ALA A 131 -18.83 -44.41 -1.11
N ARG A 132 -18.82 -44.13 0.20
CA ARG A 132 -19.08 -45.12 1.26
C ARG A 132 -20.56 -45.20 1.70
N GLY A 133 -21.44 -44.34 1.15
CA GLY A 133 -22.89 -44.43 1.39
C GLY A 133 -23.56 -45.36 0.39
N GLY A 134 -24.00 -46.54 0.84
CA GLY A 134 -24.78 -47.50 0.04
C GLY A 134 -26.17 -46.99 -0.37
N PRO A 135 -26.89 -47.71 -1.25
CA PRO A 135 -28.03 -47.19 -1.99
C PRO A 135 -29.28 -47.16 -1.11
N LEU A 136 -29.57 -45.99 -0.52
CA LEU A 136 -30.86 -45.69 0.13
C LEU A 136 -31.67 -44.69 -0.70
N SER A 137 -31.69 -44.88 -2.02
CA SER A 137 -32.47 -44.10 -2.98
C SER A 137 -33.87 -44.67 -3.25
N MET A 138 -34.42 -45.52 -2.37
CA MET A 138 -35.69 -46.24 -2.59
C MET A 138 -36.79 -45.99 -1.55
N LEU A 139 -36.72 -44.92 -0.75
CA LEU A 139 -37.83 -44.50 0.12
C LEU A 139 -38.02 -42.99 0.00
N GLY A 140 -39.13 -42.59 -0.60
CA GLY A 140 -39.48 -41.19 -0.82
C GLY A 140 -39.75 -40.41 0.47
N LEU A 141 -39.38 -39.12 0.42
CA LEU A 141 -39.63 -38.02 1.38
C LEU A 141 -38.56 -37.82 2.49
N PRO A 142 -38.30 -36.56 2.91
CA PRO A 142 -37.31 -35.69 2.26
C PRO A 142 -36.21 -35.30 3.27
N ILE A 143 -34.94 -35.34 2.87
CA ILE A 143 -33.85 -34.78 3.69
C ILE A 143 -33.13 -33.74 2.85
N LEU A 144 -33.79 -32.61 2.64
CA LEU A 144 -33.05 -31.36 2.50
C LEU A 144 -32.68 -30.95 3.93
N PRO A 145 -31.40 -30.91 4.32
CA PRO A 145 -31.04 -30.23 5.55
C PRO A 145 -31.36 -28.76 5.32
N GLU A 146 -32.41 -28.26 5.97
CA GLU A 146 -32.71 -26.83 6.03
C GLU A 146 -31.76 -26.17 7.02
N THR A 147 -30.45 -26.25 6.76
CA THR A 147 -29.46 -25.45 7.46
C THR A 147 -29.39 -24.13 6.73
N ARG A 148 -30.30 -23.20 7.04
CA ARG A 148 -29.98 -21.78 6.88
C ARG A 148 -28.86 -21.53 7.88
N PRO A 149 -27.62 -21.27 7.43
CA PRO A 149 -26.53 -21.06 8.37
C PRO A 149 -26.91 -19.90 9.28
N THR A 150 -26.84 -20.13 10.60
CA THR A 150 -26.99 -19.08 11.60
C THR A 150 -25.98 -17.96 11.30
N SER A 151 -26.24 -16.72 11.69
CA SER A 151 -25.32 -15.59 11.47
C SER A 151 -23.87 -15.92 11.85
N GLU A 152 -23.68 -16.71 12.92
CA GLU A 152 -22.37 -17.21 13.36
C GLU A 152 -21.71 -18.21 12.40
N GLN A 153 -22.49 -19.04 11.69
CA GLN A 153 -21.98 -19.96 10.67
C GLN A 153 -21.67 -19.23 9.36
N ARG A 154 -22.47 -18.23 8.97
CA ARG A 154 -22.12 -17.34 7.84
C ARG A 154 -20.86 -16.54 8.11
N GLU A 155 -20.69 -16.06 9.34
CA GLU A 155 -19.46 -15.36 9.75
C GLU A 155 -18.26 -16.32 9.79
N LYS A 156 -18.44 -17.58 10.18
CA LYS A 156 -17.37 -18.59 10.12
C LYS A 156 -17.04 -19.03 8.70
N GLU A 157 -18.03 -19.24 7.82
CA GLU A 157 -17.81 -19.57 6.39
C GLU A 157 -17.18 -18.40 5.63
N ALA A 158 -17.59 -17.15 5.92
CA ALA A 158 -16.93 -15.95 5.39
C ALA A 158 -15.48 -15.77 5.91
N ARG A 159 -15.18 -16.33 7.10
CA ARG A 159 -13.82 -16.45 7.64
C ARG A 159 -13.05 -17.68 7.12
N ASP A 160 -13.71 -18.67 6.53
CA ASP A 160 -13.08 -19.89 5.99
C ASP A 160 -12.74 -19.76 4.49
N ASP A 161 -13.44 -18.87 3.76
CA ASP A 161 -13.06 -18.40 2.41
C ASP A 161 -11.87 -17.42 2.39
N SER A 162 -11.42 -17.05 3.58
CA SER A 162 -10.24 -16.24 3.80
C SER A 162 -9.01 -17.16 3.77
N PRO A 163 -8.14 -17.07 2.74
CA PRO A 163 -7.10 -18.06 2.59
C PRO A 163 -6.10 -17.96 3.75
N GLN A 164 -5.58 -19.10 4.20
CA GLN A 164 -4.92 -19.25 5.51
C GLN A 164 -3.64 -18.41 5.68
N TRP A 165 -3.15 -17.77 4.61
CA TRP A 165 -2.08 -16.76 4.67
C TRP A 165 -2.45 -15.50 5.47
N ALA A 166 -3.71 -15.38 5.91
CA ALA A 166 -4.24 -14.21 6.57
C ALA A 166 -4.57 -14.39 8.07
N GLU A 167 -4.08 -15.44 8.74
CA GLU A 167 -4.11 -15.55 10.20
C GLU A 167 -2.98 -14.72 10.84
N MET A 168 -3.33 -13.83 11.77
CA MET A 168 -2.44 -12.79 12.30
C MET A 168 -2.09 -13.02 13.78
N GLY A 169 -0.78 -12.98 14.08
CA GLY A 169 -0.23 -12.93 15.43
C GLY A 169 0.01 -11.50 15.94
N SER A 170 0.02 -11.34 17.27
CA SER A 170 0.14 -10.06 18.00
C SER A 170 1.58 -9.58 18.24
N ALA A 171 2.58 -10.14 17.54
CA ALA A 171 4.00 -9.87 17.79
C ALA A 171 4.46 -8.53 17.15
N PRO A 172 5.50 -7.87 17.70
CA PRO A 172 6.10 -6.68 17.09
C PRO A 172 6.51 -6.93 15.63
N GLN A 173 5.96 -6.14 14.71
CA GLN A 173 6.05 -6.36 13.25
C GLN A 173 7.22 -5.61 12.58
N ASP A 174 8.16 -5.06 13.36
CA ASP A 174 9.20 -4.20 12.80
C ASP A 174 10.19 -4.96 11.93
N TYR A 175 10.21 -4.59 10.65
CA TYR A 175 11.22 -5.05 9.72
C TYR A 175 12.45 -4.15 9.78
N VAL A 176 13.60 -4.78 10.03
CA VAL A 176 14.92 -4.16 10.00
C VAL A 176 15.84 -5.01 9.14
N LYS A 177 16.39 -4.41 8.08
CA LYS A 177 17.24 -5.11 7.12
C LYS A 177 18.62 -5.43 7.71
N GLY A 178 19.11 -6.64 7.47
CA GLY A 178 20.49 -7.04 7.83
C GLY A 178 20.67 -7.52 9.27
N ILE A 179 19.59 -7.73 10.02
CA ILE A 179 19.60 -8.32 11.35
C ILE A 179 19.14 -9.79 11.28
N ALA A 180 19.69 -10.65 12.14
CA ALA A 180 19.34 -12.06 12.17
C ALA A 180 17.89 -12.28 12.60
N GLU A 181 17.19 -13.23 11.99
CA GLU A 181 15.80 -13.53 12.33
C GLU A 181 15.70 -14.52 13.52
N SER A 182 14.79 -14.28 14.46
CA SER A 182 14.53 -15.07 15.69
C SER A 182 13.03 -15.12 16.01
N GLU A 183 12.62 -15.74 17.12
CA GLU A 183 11.21 -15.74 17.58
C GLU A 183 10.75 -14.37 18.11
N ARG A 184 11.71 -13.56 18.55
CA ARG A 184 11.48 -12.27 19.22
C ARG A 184 12.37 -11.18 18.64
N THR A 185 11.86 -9.96 18.65
CA THR A 185 12.62 -8.77 18.24
C THR A 185 13.38 -8.24 19.44
N ALA A 186 14.71 -8.27 19.34
CA ALA A 186 15.64 -7.78 20.36
C ALA A 186 16.64 -6.87 19.65
N LEU A 187 16.56 -5.56 19.87
CA LEU A 187 17.40 -4.57 19.18
C LEU A 187 18.05 -3.62 20.19
N ASN A 188 19.24 -3.13 19.84
CA ASN A 188 19.86 -2.04 20.59
C ASN A 188 19.10 -0.76 20.25
N THR A 189 18.62 -0.07 21.28
CA THR A 189 17.87 1.18 21.08
C THR A 189 18.43 2.32 21.90
N ARG A 190 18.26 3.51 21.37
CA ARG A 190 18.41 4.79 22.02
C ARG A 190 17.02 5.34 22.29
N GLU A 191 16.82 5.87 23.47
CA GLU A 191 15.59 6.53 23.89
C GLU A 191 15.20 7.61 22.89
N TYR A 192 13.96 7.54 22.45
CA TYR A 192 13.34 8.53 21.60
C TYR A 192 12.23 9.22 22.35
N VAL A 193 12.40 10.52 22.58
CA VAL A 193 11.48 11.36 23.37
C VAL A 193 10.03 11.28 22.88
N PHE A 194 9.82 11.06 21.57
CA PHE A 194 8.50 10.97 20.97
C PHE A 194 8.00 9.54 20.76
N TYR A 195 8.70 8.52 21.29
CA TYR A 195 8.37 7.11 21.10
C TYR A 195 6.89 6.81 21.39
N GLY A 196 6.38 7.23 22.55
CA GLY A 196 4.99 6.98 22.93
C GLY A 196 3.96 7.57 21.95
N TYR A 197 4.29 8.65 21.23
CA TYR A 197 3.41 9.17 20.18
C TYR A 197 3.43 8.30 18.92
N PHE A 198 4.62 7.90 18.46
CA PHE A 198 4.79 7.01 17.31
C PHE A 198 4.16 5.64 17.56
N GLN A 199 4.19 5.14 18.79
CA GLN A 199 3.50 3.90 19.16
C GLN A 199 1.98 4.01 18.98
N ARG A 200 1.36 5.09 19.44
CA ARG A 200 -0.08 5.31 19.22
C ARG A 200 -0.45 5.43 17.74
N ILE A 201 0.40 6.07 16.94
CA ILE A 201 0.23 6.15 15.49
C ILE A 201 0.26 4.74 14.88
N ARG A 202 1.30 3.97 15.20
CA ARG A 202 1.48 2.59 14.74
C ARG A 202 0.29 1.71 15.07
N GLU A 203 -0.14 1.69 16.32
CA GLU A 203 -1.27 0.86 16.76
C GLU A 203 -2.57 1.17 15.99
N ARG A 204 -2.85 2.46 15.74
CA ARG A 204 -4.00 2.87 14.91
C ARG A 204 -3.81 2.47 13.45
N LEU A 205 -2.60 2.65 12.95
CA LEU A 205 -2.25 2.35 11.58
C LEU A 205 -2.34 0.85 11.29
N ASP A 206 -1.84 -0.01 12.17
CA ASP A 206 -1.87 -1.47 12.00
C ASP A 206 -3.30 -1.99 11.90
N ARG A 207 -4.23 -1.43 12.70
CA ARG A 207 -5.66 -1.78 12.64
C ARG A 207 -6.31 -1.42 11.30
N ALA A 208 -5.89 -0.34 10.66
CA ALA A 208 -6.41 0.09 9.37
C ALA A 208 -5.69 -0.61 8.20
N TRP A 209 -4.37 -0.74 8.29
CA TRP A 209 -3.49 -1.22 7.24
C TRP A 209 -3.80 -2.66 6.84
N VAL A 210 -3.88 -3.58 7.81
CA VAL A 210 -4.04 -5.02 7.54
C VAL A 210 -5.27 -5.33 6.68
N PRO A 211 -6.50 -4.88 7.04
CA PRO A 211 -7.68 -5.18 6.21
C PRO A 211 -7.63 -4.50 4.84
N ILE A 212 -7.10 -3.27 4.75
CA ILE A 212 -6.94 -2.55 3.47
C ILE A 212 -5.97 -3.29 2.55
N LEU A 213 -4.77 -3.61 3.06
CA LEU A 213 -3.75 -4.33 2.32
C LEU A 213 -4.30 -5.65 1.79
N ARG A 214 -4.96 -6.42 2.66
CA ARG A 214 -5.59 -7.69 2.29
C ARG A 214 -6.57 -7.53 1.13
N SER A 215 -7.49 -6.56 1.22
CA SER A 215 -8.48 -6.30 0.17
C SER A 215 -7.82 -5.92 -1.16
N LYS A 216 -6.79 -5.07 -1.11
CA LYS A 216 -6.01 -4.65 -2.27
C LYS A 216 -5.26 -5.81 -2.91
N LEU A 217 -4.62 -6.66 -2.11
CA LEU A 217 -3.91 -7.85 -2.60
C LEU A 217 -4.85 -8.86 -3.24
N ILE A 218 -6.00 -9.16 -2.62
CA ILE A 218 -7.01 -10.07 -3.20
C ILE A 218 -7.46 -9.55 -4.57
N THR A 219 -7.78 -8.26 -4.66
CA THR A 219 -8.17 -7.63 -5.92
C THR A 219 -7.02 -7.69 -6.94
N HIS A 220 -5.80 -7.38 -6.52
CA HIS A 220 -4.60 -7.44 -7.36
C HIS A 220 -4.41 -8.84 -7.97
N TYR A 221 -4.46 -9.89 -7.16
CA TYR A 221 -4.32 -11.27 -7.66
C TYR A 221 -5.50 -11.74 -8.53
N ARG A 222 -6.75 -11.33 -8.21
CA ARG A 222 -7.92 -11.67 -9.02
C ARG A 222 -7.84 -11.09 -10.44
N THR A 223 -7.17 -9.96 -10.61
CA THR A 223 -6.92 -9.37 -11.95
C THR A 223 -5.82 -10.09 -12.74
N GLY A 224 -5.27 -11.21 -12.24
CA GLY A 224 -4.21 -11.98 -12.89
C GLY A 224 -2.81 -11.38 -12.70
N ARG A 225 -2.69 -10.23 -12.04
CA ARG A 225 -1.41 -9.62 -11.69
C ARG A 225 -0.76 -10.39 -10.53
N ARG A 226 0.57 -10.45 -10.54
CA ARG A 226 1.35 -11.13 -9.50
C ARG A 226 2.44 -10.20 -9.03
N LEU A 227 2.58 -10.10 -7.72
CA LEU A 227 3.80 -9.58 -7.12
C LEU A 227 4.93 -10.58 -7.40
N ALA A 228 6.11 -10.05 -7.71
CA ALA A 228 7.28 -10.88 -7.88
C ALA A 228 7.57 -11.62 -6.57
N SER A 229 7.82 -12.92 -6.65
CA SER A 229 8.14 -13.72 -5.47
C SER A 229 9.51 -13.36 -4.93
N GLU A 230 9.68 -13.42 -3.60
CA GLU A 230 10.93 -13.15 -2.91
C GLU A 230 11.45 -11.70 -3.06
N MET A 231 10.57 -10.77 -3.46
CA MET A 231 10.89 -9.35 -3.55
C MET A 231 10.38 -8.58 -2.34
N GLU A 232 11.09 -7.49 -2.03
CA GLU A 232 10.69 -6.51 -1.02
C GLU A 232 10.04 -5.33 -1.74
N HIS A 233 8.79 -5.05 -1.40
CA HIS A 233 8.02 -3.91 -1.87
C HIS A 233 7.91 -2.89 -0.75
N SER A 234 8.43 -1.68 -0.96
CA SER A 234 8.41 -0.62 0.06
C SER A 234 7.72 0.64 -0.45
N THR A 235 6.68 1.11 0.23
CA THR A 235 6.08 2.42 -0.02
C THR A 235 6.54 3.39 1.05
N LYS A 236 7.23 4.48 0.67
CA LYS A 236 7.57 5.56 1.60
C LYS A 236 6.57 6.69 1.44
N VAL A 237 6.01 7.14 2.55
CA VAL A 237 5.10 8.29 2.60
C VAL A 237 5.60 9.35 3.57
N LEU A 238 5.30 10.61 3.26
CA LEU A 238 5.45 11.73 4.17
C LEU A 238 4.06 12.20 4.57
N VAL A 239 3.76 12.07 5.86
CA VAL A 239 2.48 12.49 6.43
C VAL A 239 2.67 13.82 7.13
N THR A 240 1.86 14.81 6.76
CA THR A 240 1.81 16.11 7.42
C THR A 240 0.57 16.17 8.31
N LEU A 241 0.78 16.56 9.56
CA LEU A 241 -0.26 16.73 10.57
C LEU A 241 -0.24 18.17 11.09
N ASN A 242 -1.40 18.65 11.53
CA ASN A 242 -1.48 19.88 12.30
C ASN A 242 -1.20 19.63 13.80
N PRO A 243 -1.06 20.67 14.65
CA PRO A 243 -0.79 20.52 16.07
C PRO A 243 -1.93 19.87 16.88
N ARG A 244 -3.11 19.68 16.26
CA ARG A 244 -4.23 18.94 16.86
C ARG A 244 -4.16 17.45 16.55
N GLY A 245 -3.27 17.04 15.64
CA GLY A 245 -3.11 15.66 15.19
C GLY A 245 -3.98 15.29 13.99
N GLU A 246 -4.61 16.25 13.32
CA GLU A 246 -5.38 16.00 12.10
C GLU A 246 -4.41 15.89 10.91
N ILE A 247 -4.66 14.92 10.02
CA ILE A 247 -3.85 14.73 8.81
C ILE A 247 -4.24 15.83 7.82
N THR A 248 -3.26 16.67 7.47
CA THR A 248 -3.44 17.71 6.45
C THR A 248 -2.99 17.21 5.07
N ARG A 249 -1.99 16.30 5.04
CA ARG A 249 -1.45 15.77 3.79
C ARG A 249 -0.85 14.38 3.97
N VAL A 250 -1.00 13.54 2.95
CA VAL A 250 -0.23 12.29 2.78
C VAL A 250 0.40 12.31 1.39
N GLN A 251 1.72 12.27 1.31
CA GLN A 251 2.46 12.29 0.05
C GLN A 251 3.29 11.02 -0.09
N VAL A 252 3.24 10.36 -1.25
CA VAL A 252 4.15 9.25 -1.56
C VAL A 252 5.50 9.83 -1.97
N VAL A 253 6.55 9.46 -1.24
CA VAL A 253 7.94 9.86 -1.48
C VAL A 253 8.69 8.80 -2.28
N ASN A 254 8.34 7.52 -2.10
CA ASN A 254 8.89 6.40 -2.85
C ASN A 254 7.80 5.36 -3.10
N GLU A 255 7.64 4.96 -4.36
CA GLU A 255 6.64 4.00 -4.80
C GLU A 255 7.14 2.56 -4.63
N SER A 256 6.23 1.65 -4.27
CA SER A 256 6.52 0.23 -4.11
C SER A 256 6.67 -0.55 -5.42
N GLY A 257 6.45 0.13 -6.56
CA GLY A 257 6.34 -0.48 -7.89
C GLY A 257 4.96 -1.06 -8.19
N THR A 258 3.98 -0.92 -7.29
CA THR A 258 2.59 -1.32 -7.54
C THR A 258 1.62 -0.31 -6.92
N LYS A 259 0.83 0.36 -7.77
CA LYS A 259 -0.15 1.37 -7.34
C LYS A 259 -1.11 0.87 -6.26
N ASP A 260 -1.50 -0.40 -6.28
CA ASP A 260 -2.41 -0.97 -5.27
C ASP A 260 -1.84 -0.91 -3.84
N LEU A 261 -0.52 -1.05 -3.68
CA LEU A 261 0.18 -0.98 -2.39
C LEU A 261 0.34 0.48 -1.94
N ASP A 262 0.67 1.37 -2.87
CA ASP A 262 0.81 2.80 -2.58
C ASP A 262 -0.56 3.42 -2.20
N ASP A 263 -1.62 3.04 -2.92
CA ASP A 263 -3.00 3.41 -2.59
C ASP A 263 -3.42 2.85 -1.22
N ALA A 264 -2.98 1.64 -0.88
CA ALA A 264 -3.25 1.03 0.42
C ALA A 264 -2.62 1.86 1.55
N ALA A 265 -1.39 2.35 1.35
CA ALA A 265 -0.66 3.13 2.33
C ALA A 265 -1.35 4.46 2.62
N ILE A 266 -1.79 5.16 1.55
CA ILE A 266 -2.56 6.40 1.66
C ILE A 266 -3.89 6.15 2.38
N SER A 267 -4.61 5.08 1.98
CA SER A 267 -5.90 4.73 2.56
C SER A 267 -5.79 4.38 4.05
N ALA A 268 -4.73 3.67 4.44
CA ALA A 268 -4.50 3.29 5.83
C ALA A 268 -4.28 4.51 6.72
N PHE A 269 -3.50 5.50 6.28
CA PHE A 269 -3.31 6.73 7.05
C PHE A 269 -4.61 7.53 7.17
N ASN A 270 -5.34 7.70 6.07
CA ASN A 270 -6.61 8.43 6.08
C ASN A 270 -7.65 7.77 7.00
N GLN A 271 -7.65 6.44 7.11
CA GLN A 271 -8.54 5.71 8.02
C GLN A 271 -8.05 5.70 9.47
N ALA A 272 -6.73 5.67 9.69
CA ALA A 272 -6.15 5.63 11.04
C ALA A 272 -6.16 7.00 11.75
N GLY A 273 -6.18 8.09 10.98
CA GLY A 273 -6.27 9.45 11.50
C GLY A 273 -7.66 9.78 12.08
N PRO A 274 -7.76 10.84 12.90
CA PRO A 274 -6.67 11.70 13.37
C PRO A 274 -5.80 11.05 14.47
N PHE A 275 -4.63 11.62 14.75
CA PHE A 275 -3.68 11.17 15.79
C PHE A 275 -3.55 12.20 16.92
N PRO A 276 -4.45 12.19 17.91
CA PRO A 276 -4.57 13.27 18.89
C PRO A 276 -3.37 13.38 19.83
N ASN A 277 -3.25 14.58 20.43
CA ASN A 277 -2.24 14.92 21.43
C ASN A 277 -0.80 14.71 20.94
N PRO A 278 -0.37 15.36 19.84
CA PRO A 278 1.04 15.35 19.46
C PRO A 278 1.89 16.05 20.55
N PRO A 279 3.08 15.53 20.87
CA PRO A 279 4.01 16.19 21.77
C PRO A 279 4.41 17.57 21.22
N LYS A 280 4.34 18.63 22.03
CA LYS A 280 4.63 20.00 21.56
C LYS A 280 6.01 20.15 20.90
N GLY A 281 6.99 19.36 21.35
CA GLY A 281 8.36 19.40 20.83
C GLY A 281 8.55 18.82 19.42
N ILE A 282 7.55 18.12 18.86
CA ILE A 282 7.63 17.56 17.49
C ILE A 282 7.12 18.54 16.43
N VAL A 283 6.43 19.60 16.84
CA VAL A 283 5.87 20.62 15.94
C VAL A 283 7.03 21.46 15.38
N ASP A 284 7.07 21.60 14.06
CA ASP A 284 8.07 22.40 13.38
C ASP A 284 7.83 23.92 13.54
N LYS A 285 8.72 24.72 12.95
CA LYS A 285 8.60 26.19 12.99
C LYS A 285 7.38 26.72 12.23
N ASN A 286 6.84 25.93 11.30
CA ASN A 286 5.68 26.29 10.49
C ASN A 286 4.36 25.89 11.15
N GLY A 287 4.41 25.23 12.32
CA GLY A 287 3.23 24.73 13.00
C GLY A 287 2.71 23.40 12.44
N GLU A 288 3.53 22.67 11.69
CA GLU A 288 3.20 21.36 11.13
C GLU A 288 4.05 20.26 11.78
N ILE A 289 3.61 19.02 11.65
CA ILE A 289 4.36 17.84 12.06
C ILE A 289 4.52 16.97 10.84
N GLN A 290 5.76 16.72 10.44
CA GLN A 290 6.09 15.89 9.28
C GLN A 290 6.63 14.54 9.75
N ILE A 291 5.94 13.47 9.38
CA ILE A 291 6.27 12.11 9.78
C ILE A 291 6.56 11.29 8.53
N PRO A 292 7.84 10.94 8.27
CA PRO A 292 8.16 9.95 7.26
C PRO A 292 7.77 8.55 7.78
N TRP A 293 7.11 7.77 6.93
CA TRP A 293 6.71 6.40 7.22
C TRP A 293 7.04 5.48 6.05
N GLU A 294 7.41 4.24 6.34
CA GLU A 294 7.72 3.23 5.33
C GLU A 294 6.88 1.98 5.59
N PHE A 295 6.11 1.57 4.60
CA PHE A 295 5.40 0.29 4.58
C PHE A 295 6.24 -0.71 3.82
N ILE A 296 6.45 -1.90 4.38
CA ILE A 296 7.29 -2.93 3.77
C ILE A 296 6.47 -4.21 3.68
N LEU A 297 6.32 -4.69 2.46
CA LEU A 297 5.70 -5.97 2.14
C LEU A 297 6.76 -6.88 1.52
N ARG A 298 6.95 -8.06 2.10
CA ARG A 298 7.81 -9.11 1.53
C ARG A 298 6.93 -10.26 1.05
N THR A 299 7.18 -10.71 -0.18
CA THR A 299 6.42 -11.78 -0.86
C THR A 299 7.19 -13.08 -0.99
#